data_AF-A0A7Y2P3C5-F1
#
_entry.id   AF-A0A7Y2P3C5-F1
#
_cell.length_a   1.000
_cell.length_b   1.000
_cell.length_c   1.000
_cell.angle_alpha   90.00
_cell.angle_beta   90.00
_cell.angle_gamma   90.00
#
_symmetry.space_group_name_H-M   'P 1'
#
loop_
_entity.id
_entity.type
_entity.pdbx_description
1 polymer ?
#
loop_
_entity_poly.entity_id
_entity_poly.type
_entity_poly.pdbx_seq_one_letter_code
_entity_poly.pdbx_strand_id
1 'polypeptide(L)'
;LLQMIIITAGMFSAFITTYLLLPQDVSVIDAAYIAGKMGKLNAIDFTFDLSNRYTFWTGIIGGTFLMLSYFGTDQSQVQRYLAGSSIAESRMGLLTNGIVKVPMQFIILFIGAMVFVFYQFVTPPLTFNTVESKNIKESSYAIEYNKLEDEYDNIYKEKQGTIRELLTSIESGDEDLIDQNTEEMLAQHDEASLIRKEALSLIQEANPDADTNDTNYIFITFIINFLPIGLVGLVLAAILSASMSSTSAELNALATTSVIDFYKRLVKKEASDSHYLKASKAATIFWGIYAITFALFAHHLGSLIEAVNILGSLVYGTILGIFLTAFYLKKIPGTPTFFAALAAEAVVLYCYFFTEIPFLWYNVIGCILVIVLSLLINSFLKMNGKVLNN
;
A
#
# COMPACT_ATOMS: atom_id res chain seq x y z
N LEU A 1 9.08 -16.96 -10.72
CA LEU A 1 10.40 -17.23 -10.08
C LEU A 1 11.45 -16.19 -10.48
N LEU A 2 11.75 -16.04 -11.79
CA LEU A 2 12.76 -15.09 -12.27
C LEU A 2 12.50 -13.64 -11.82
N GLN A 3 11.25 -13.17 -11.92
CA GLN A 3 10.86 -11.83 -11.45
C GLN A 3 11.14 -11.64 -9.95
N MET A 4 10.77 -12.63 -9.12
CA MET A 4 10.99 -12.59 -7.68
C MET A 4 12.49 -12.55 -7.35
N ILE A 5 13.32 -13.32 -8.07
CA ILE A 5 14.78 -13.29 -7.89
C ILE A 5 15.33 -11.90 -8.21
N ILE A 6 14.90 -11.29 -9.32
CA ILE A 6 15.34 -9.95 -9.72
C ILE A 6 14.93 -8.90 -8.68
N ILE A 7 13.68 -8.95 -8.20
CA ILE A 7 13.17 -8.03 -7.17
C ILE A 7 13.96 -8.21 -5.86
N THR A 8 14.16 -9.45 -5.40
CA THR A 8 14.94 -9.74 -4.19
C THR A 8 16.39 -9.30 -4.33
N ALA A 9 17.02 -9.51 -5.49
CA ALA A 9 18.38 -9.05 -5.77
C ALA A 9 18.48 -7.52 -5.76
N GLY A 10 17.48 -6.83 -6.34
CA GLY A 10 17.39 -5.37 -6.31
C GLY A 10 17.24 -4.81 -4.91
N MET A 11 16.35 -5.39 -4.09
CA MET A 11 16.19 -5.02 -2.68
C MET A 11 17.46 -5.26 -1.87
N PHE A 12 18.12 -6.41 -2.07
CA PHE A 12 19.35 -6.74 -1.36
C PHE A 12 20.51 -5.83 -1.78
N SER A 13 20.56 -5.43 -3.05
CA SER A 13 21.53 -4.47 -3.57
C SER A 13 21.30 -3.08 -2.98
N ALA A 14 20.05 -2.61 -2.94
CA ALA A 14 19.71 -1.35 -2.27
C ALA A 14 20.09 -1.39 -0.78
N PHE A 15 19.83 -2.51 -0.09
CA PHE A 15 20.24 -2.70 1.29
C PHE A 15 21.76 -2.60 1.48
N ILE A 16 22.53 -3.36 0.68
CA ILE A 16 24.01 -3.31 0.73
C ILE A 16 24.52 -1.90 0.44
N THR A 17 24.01 -1.24 -0.60
CA THR A 17 24.45 0.11 -0.95
C THR A 17 24.13 1.10 0.16
N THR A 18 22.94 1.02 0.77
CA THR A 18 22.59 1.88 1.91
C THR A 18 23.57 1.67 3.07
N TYR A 19 23.88 0.41 3.39
CA TYR A 19 24.84 0.07 4.43
C TYR A 19 26.25 0.58 4.13
N LEU A 20 26.71 0.46 2.88
CA LEU A 20 28.04 0.92 2.46
C LEU A 20 28.17 2.45 2.38
N LEU A 21 27.05 3.16 2.27
CA LEU A 21 27.01 4.62 2.22
C LEU A 21 26.80 5.27 3.59
N LEU A 22 26.50 4.48 4.63
CA LEU A 22 26.55 5.00 5.99
C LEU A 22 27.99 5.44 6.33
N PRO A 23 28.16 6.53 7.09
CA PRO A 23 29.47 6.94 7.55
C PRO A 23 30.17 5.81 8.31
N GLN A 24 31.49 5.67 8.17
CA GLN A 24 32.25 4.54 8.77
C GLN A 24 32.21 4.55 10.30
N ASP A 25 31.92 5.70 10.90
CA ASP A 25 31.74 5.98 12.31
C ASP A 25 30.32 5.66 12.83
N VAL A 26 29.39 5.20 11.97
CA VAL A 26 27.99 4.92 12.35
C VAL A 26 27.66 3.45 12.14
N SER A 27 27.31 2.74 13.22
CA SER A 27 26.85 1.36 13.15
C SER A 27 25.35 1.26 12.83
N VAL A 28 24.90 0.05 12.47
CA VAL A 28 23.46 -0.24 12.26
C VAL A 28 22.66 -0.08 13.56
N ILE A 29 23.30 -0.25 14.71
CA ILE A 29 22.66 -0.09 16.03
C ILE A 29 22.42 1.40 16.29
N ASP A 30 23.40 2.24 15.98
CA ASP A 30 23.31 3.70 16.10
C ASP A 30 22.21 4.25 15.19
N ALA A 31 22.16 3.75 13.95
CA ALA A 31 21.11 4.02 12.99
C ALA A 31 19.71 3.68 13.55
N ALA A 32 19.55 2.50 14.16
CA ALA A 32 18.30 2.09 14.78
C ALA A 32 17.95 2.95 16.00
N TYR A 33 18.94 3.36 16.79
CA TYR A 33 18.74 4.22 17.96
C TYR A 33 18.22 5.60 17.55
N ILE A 34 18.85 6.24 16.56
CA ILE A 34 18.40 7.53 16.00
C ILE A 34 16.95 7.41 15.50
N ALA A 35 16.65 6.38 14.69
CA ALA A 35 15.29 6.14 14.21
C ALA A 35 14.29 5.94 15.35
N GLY A 36 14.70 5.28 16.44
CA GLY A 36 13.91 5.09 17.65
C GLY A 36 13.58 6.40 18.37
N LYS A 37 14.60 7.25 18.63
CA LYS A 37 14.45 8.57 19.27
C LYS A 37 13.61 9.53 18.42
N MET A 38 13.64 9.41 17.10
CA MET A 38 12.76 10.13 16.17
C MET A 38 11.34 9.51 16.04
N GLY A 39 11.00 8.54 16.89
CA GLY A 39 9.68 7.92 16.92
C GLY A 39 9.35 7.00 15.74
N LYS A 40 10.32 6.70 14.85
CA LYS A 40 10.09 5.87 13.65
C LYS A 40 9.98 4.37 13.96
N LEU A 41 10.45 3.91 15.12
CA LEU A 41 10.36 2.51 15.55
C LEU A 41 9.14 2.22 16.45
N ASN A 42 8.38 3.24 16.88
CA ASN A 42 7.14 3.08 17.66
C ASN A 42 5.96 2.67 16.76
N ALA A 43 6.12 1.55 16.05
CA ALA A 43 5.20 1.14 14.99
C ALA A 43 3.96 0.37 15.47
N ILE A 44 3.90 -0.06 16.74
CA ILE A 44 2.84 -0.95 17.23
C ILE A 44 2.08 -0.29 18.38
N ASP A 45 0.89 0.22 18.05
CA ASP A 45 -0.06 0.73 19.03
C ASP A 45 -1.04 -0.39 19.45
N PHE A 46 -1.03 -0.75 20.74
CA PHE A 46 -1.92 -1.78 21.30
C PHE A 46 -3.23 -1.22 21.88
N THR A 47 -3.47 0.09 21.79
CA THR A 47 -4.71 0.70 22.25
C THR A 47 -5.91 0.16 21.46
N PHE A 48 -7.02 -0.05 22.16
CA PHE A 48 -8.28 -0.43 21.53
C PHE A 48 -9.08 0.83 21.20
N ASP A 49 -8.62 1.55 20.19
CA ASP A 49 -9.30 2.74 19.67
C ASP A 49 -9.86 2.45 18.27
N LEU A 50 -11.20 2.51 18.16
CA LEU A 50 -11.95 2.34 16.91
C LEU A 50 -11.93 3.59 16.03
N SER A 51 -11.16 4.61 16.39
CA SER A 51 -10.90 5.81 15.59
C SER A 51 -9.46 5.82 15.05
N ASN A 52 -8.57 5.01 15.65
CA ASN A 52 -7.18 4.88 15.21
C ASN A 52 -7.03 3.80 14.12
N ARG A 53 -6.52 4.23 12.96
CA ARG A 53 -6.36 3.38 11.77
C ARG A 53 -5.27 2.34 11.88
N TYR A 54 -4.26 2.56 12.72
CA TYR A 54 -3.01 1.81 12.71
C TYR A 54 -2.71 1.13 14.05
N THR A 55 -3.73 0.61 14.71
CA THR A 55 -3.57 -0.23 15.92
C THR A 55 -3.29 -1.68 15.55
N PHE A 56 -2.64 -2.40 16.46
CA PHE A 56 -2.41 -3.84 16.40
C PHE A 56 -3.71 -4.61 16.14
N TRP A 57 -4.81 -4.20 16.78
CA TRP A 57 -6.12 -4.84 16.65
C TRP A 57 -6.75 -4.62 15.28
N THR A 58 -6.72 -3.38 14.79
CA THR A 58 -7.23 -3.04 13.46
C THR A 58 -6.45 -3.81 12.39
N GLY A 59 -5.12 -3.90 12.53
CA GLY A 59 -4.25 -4.66 11.63
C GLY A 59 -4.49 -6.17 11.67
N ILE A 60 -4.54 -6.79 12.86
CA ILE A 60 -4.73 -8.23 13.00
C ILE A 60 -6.14 -8.65 12.61
N ILE A 61 -7.17 -8.01 13.15
CA ILE A 61 -8.56 -8.43 12.93
C ILE A 61 -9.03 -7.99 11.55
N GLY A 62 -9.00 -6.69 11.28
CA GLY A 62 -9.44 -6.14 10.00
C GLY A 62 -8.59 -6.63 8.82
N GLY A 63 -7.26 -6.68 9.01
CA GLY A 63 -6.35 -7.24 8.01
C GLY A 63 -6.56 -8.73 7.77
N THR A 64 -6.92 -9.54 8.78
CA THR A 64 -7.26 -10.95 8.57
C THR A 64 -8.49 -11.10 7.67
N PHE A 65 -9.56 -10.34 7.91
CA PHE A 65 -10.75 -10.38 7.06
C PHE A 65 -10.46 -9.90 5.64
N LEU A 66 -9.67 -8.83 5.48
CA LEU A 66 -9.22 -8.37 4.18
C LEU A 66 -8.45 -9.46 3.43
N MET A 67 -7.48 -10.10 4.09
CA MET A 67 -6.65 -11.14 3.47
C MET A 67 -7.45 -12.42 3.17
N LEU A 68 -8.40 -12.81 4.03
CA LEU A 68 -9.32 -13.93 3.76
C LEU A 68 -10.18 -13.65 2.53
N SER A 69 -10.65 -12.42 2.38
CA SER A 69 -11.42 -12.00 1.21
C SER A 69 -10.54 -12.02 -0.05
N TYR A 70 -9.36 -11.41 0.02
CA TYR A 70 -8.42 -11.32 -1.10
C TYR A 70 -7.98 -12.72 -1.57
N PHE A 71 -7.49 -13.58 -0.69
CA PHE A 71 -7.02 -14.90 -1.10
C PHE A 71 -8.15 -15.91 -1.33
N GLY A 72 -9.32 -15.71 -0.73
CA GLY A 72 -10.43 -16.66 -0.79
C GLY A 72 -11.45 -16.38 -1.89
N THR A 73 -11.61 -15.12 -2.29
CA THR A 73 -12.73 -14.68 -3.13
C THR A 73 -12.33 -13.82 -4.33
N ASP A 74 -11.13 -13.24 -4.34
CA ASP A 74 -10.65 -12.45 -5.47
C ASP A 74 -10.28 -13.37 -6.65
N GLN A 75 -10.85 -13.06 -7.81
CA GLN A 75 -10.60 -13.80 -9.04
C GLN A 75 -9.11 -13.82 -9.43
N SER A 76 -8.39 -12.71 -9.22
CA SER A 76 -6.96 -12.59 -9.54
C SER A 76 -6.11 -13.62 -8.78
N GLN A 77 -6.54 -14.01 -7.58
CA GLN A 77 -5.89 -15.01 -6.74
C GLN A 77 -6.44 -16.41 -6.99
N VAL A 78 -7.77 -16.57 -7.03
CA VAL A 78 -8.42 -17.87 -7.21
C VAL A 78 -8.00 -18.53 -8.53
N GLN A 79 -7.84 -17.75 -9.61
CA GLN A 79 -7.35 -18.27 -10.89
C GLN A 79 -5.96 -18.93 -10.77
N ARG A 80 -5.08 -18.43 -9.91
CA ARG A 80 -3.73 -18.99 -9.70
C ARG A 80 -3.79 -20.38 -9.09
N TYR A 81 -4.75 -20.62 -8.19
CA TYR A 81 -4.93 -21.93 -7.57
C TYR A 81 -5.56 -22.95 -8.52
N LEU A 82 -6.45 -22.50 -9.41
CA LEU A 82 -7.08 -23.38 -10.40
C LEU A 82 -6.12 -23.83 -11.52
N ALA A 83 -5.02 -23.12 -11.71
CA ALA A 83 -4.00 -23.45 -12.70
C ALA A 83 -2.93 -24.44 -12.18
N GLY A 84 -2.98 -24.83 -10.90
CA GLY A 84 -2.06 -25.82 -10.33
C GLY A 84 -2.31 -27.22 -10.91
N SER A 85 -1.25 -28.03 -11.08
CA SER A 85 -1.40 -29.37 -11.67
C SER A 85 -2.05 -30.37 -10.70
N SER A 86 -2.04 -30.07 -9.39
CA SER A 86 -2.73 -30.82 -8.36
C SER A 86 -3.21 -29.94 -7.20
N ILE A 87 -4.13 -30.47 -6.39
CA ILE A 87 -4.58 -29.82 -5.15
C ILE A 87 -3.41 -29.61 -4.19
N ALA A 88 -2.48 -30.57 -4.11
CA ALA A 88 -1.31 -30.47 -3.25
C ALA A 88 -0.38 -29.31 -3.67
N GLU A 89 -0.11 -29.19 -4.98
CA GLU A 89 0.69 -28.09 -5.52
C GLU A 89 0.01 -26.73 -5.32
N SER A 90 -1.31 -26.66 -5.50
CA SER A 90 -2.09 -25.43 -5.30
C SER A 90 -2.03 -24.96 -3.85
N ARG A 91 -2.13 -25.89 -2.88
CA ARG A 91 -1.96 -25.62 -1.45
C ARG A 91 -0.53 -25.18 -1.12
N MET A 92 0.47 -25.87 -1.68
CA MET A 92 1.87 -25.50 -1.49
C MET A 92 2.16 -24.11 -2.05
N GLY A 93 1.61 -23.78 -3.22
CA GLY A 93 1.73 -22.45 -3.82
C GLY A 93 1.15 -21.35 -2.94
N LEU A 94 -0.05 -21.58 -2.38
CA LEU A 94 -0.68 -20.64 -1.43
C LEU A 94 0.17 -20.46 -0.16
N LEU A 95 0.64 -21.56 0.45
CA LEU A 95 1.47 -21.50 1.66
C LEU A 95 2.80 -20.82 1.40
N THR A 96 3.45 -21.13 0.27
CA THR A 96 4.73 -20.51 -0.12
C THR A 96 4.56 -19.01 -0.31
N ASN A 97 3.44 -18.56 -0.90
CA ASN A 97 3.14 -17.13 -1.03
C ASN A 97 3.11 -16.44 0.34
N GLY A 98 2.36 -16.97 1.30
CA GLY A 98 2.29 -16.42 2.65
C GLY A 98 3.64 -16.41 3.37
N ILE A 99 4.36 -17.54 3.35
CA ILE A 99 5.66 -17.70 4.02
C ILE A 99 6.71 -16.75 3.45
N VAL A 100 6.77 -16.56 2.13
CA VAL A 100 7.76 -15.67 1.50
C VAL A 100 7.40 -14.19 1.70
N LYS A 101 6.11 -13.85 1.69
CA LYS A 101 5.63 -12.46 1.78
C LYS A 101 5.95 -11.83 3.13
N VAL A 102 5.86 -12.59 4.22
CA VAL A 102 6.09 -12.04 5.57
C VAL A 102 7.54 -11.52 5.74
N PRO A 103 8.61 -12.32 5.54
CA PRO A 103 9.99 -11.83 5.62
C PRO A 103 10.28 -10.73 4.60
N MET A 104 9.72 -10.84 3.39
CA MET A 104 9.89 -9.82 2.35
C MET A 104 9.36 -8.46 2.79
N GLN A 105 8.20 -8.42 3.46
CA GLN A 105 7.63 -7.18 3.99
C GLN A 105 8.54 -6.54 5.05
N PHE A 106 9.10 -7.35 5.96
CA PHE A 106 10.06 -6.85 6.95
C PHE A 106 11.32 -6.29 6.29
N ILE A 107 11.83 -6.94 5.24
CA ILE A 107 12.99 -6.45 4.48
C ILE A 107 12.67 -5.10 3.81
N ILE A 108 11.50 -4.96 3.18
CA ILE A 108 11.10 -3.70 2.54
C ILE A 108 10.99 -2.56 3.57
N LEU A 109 10.32 -2.81 4.70
CA LEU A 109 10.20 -1.81 5.77
C LEU A 109 11.57 -1.44 6.35
N PHE A 110 12.43 -2.44 6.54
CA PHE A 110 13.78 -2.23 7.04
C PHE A 110 14.64 -1.42 6.06
N ILE A 111 14.56 -1.68 4.75
CA ILE A 111 15.22 -0.85 3.74
C ILE A 111 14.70 0.59 3.80
N GLY A 112 13.39 0.80 3.93
CA GLY A 112 12.80 2.13 4.09
C GLY A 112 13.35 2.86 5.32
N ALA A 113 13.45 2.18 6.46
CA ALA A 113 14.07 2.72 7.67
C ALA A 113 15.57 3.05 7.46
N MET A 114 16.30 2.20 6.75
CA MET A 114 17.71 2.44 6.44
C MET A 114 17.91 3.62 5.49
N VAL A 115 17.05 3.80 4.49
CA VAL A 115 17.07 4.98 3.61
C VAL A 115 16.73 6.24 4.41
N PHE A 116 15.78 6.17 5.35
CA PHE A 116 15.50 7.28 6.27
C PHE A 116 16.71 7.65 7.12
N VAL A 117 17.42 6.66 7.67
CA VAL A 117 18.65 6.91 8.45
C VAL A 117 19.76 7.46 7.56
N PHE A 118 19.95 6.90 6.36
CA PHE A 118 20.93 7.37 5.40
C PHE A 118 20.76 8.88 5.14
N TYR A 119 19.53 9.34 4.94
CA TYR A 119 19.28 10.76 4.75
C TYR A 119 19.55 11.60 6.00
N GLN A 120 19.64 11.04 7.22
CA GLN A 120 20.10 11.80 8.36
C GLN A 120 21.57 12.24 8.25
N PHE A 121 22.38 11.52 7.46
CA PHE A 121 23.80 11.80 7.25
C PHE A 121 24.14 12.40 5.89
N VAL A 122 23.18 12.39 4.96
CA VAL A 122 23.31 12.98 3.62
C VAL A 122 22.13 13.90 3.39
N THR A 123 22.40 15.17 3.09
CA THR A 123 21.34 16.17 2.91
C THR A 123 20.40 15.74 1.78
N PRO A 124 19.12 15.43 2.08
CA PRO A 124 18.13 15.13 1.07
C PRO A 124 17.78 16.42 0.29
N PRO A 125 17.27 16.31 -0.95
CA PRO A 125 16.71 17.46 -1.63
C PRO A 125 15.46 17.97 -0.89
N LEU A 126 15.20 19.27 -0.98
CA LEU A 126 14.03 19.92 -0.38
C LEU A 126 12.70 19.27 -0.83
N THR A 127 12.63 18.85 -2.10
CA THR A 127 11.58 17.98 -2.66
C THR A 127 12.20 16.85 -3.48
N PHE A 128 11.67 15.64 -3.34
CA PHE A 128 12.08 14.47 -4.11
C PHE A 128 11.42 14.44 -5.50
N ASN A 129 10.38 15.25 -5.74
CA ASN A 129 9.76 15.38 -7.05
C ASN A 129 10.59 16.31 -7.94
N THR A 130 11.43 15.71 -8.79
CA THR A 130 12.35 16.44 -9.67
C THR A 130 11.64 17.26 -10.74
N VAL A 131 10.40 16.89 -11.10
CA VAL A 131 9.59 17.64 -12.08
C VAL A 131 9.16 18.96 -11.47
N GLU A 132 8.55 18.94 -10.28
CA GLU A 132 8.12 20.17 -9.61
C GLU A 132 9.29 21.04 -9.17
N SER A 133 10.40 20.43 -8.71
CA SER A 133 11.62 21.17 -8.41
C SER A 133 12.15 21.94 -9.62
N LYS A 134 12.08 21.34 -10.81
CA LYS A 134 12.48 22.02 -12.05
C LYS A 134 11.49 23.11 -12.43
N ASN A 135 10.18 22.83 -12.38
CA ASN A 135 9.13 23.78 -12.73
C ASN A 135 9.21 25.06 -11.88
N ILE A 136 9.39 24.93 -10.56
CA ILE A 136 9.46 26.10 -9.67
C ILE A 136 10.75 26.90 -9.89
N LYS A 137 11.88 26.24 -10.16
CA LYS A 137 13.16 26.91 -10.48
C LYS A 137 13.13 27.65 -11.81
N GLU A 138 12.21 27.30 -12.71
CA GLU A 138 11.95 28.01 -13.97
C GLU A 138 10.83 29.07 -13.86
N SER A 139 10.18 29.19 -12.68
CA SER A 139 9.07 30.11 -12.42
C SER A 139 9.51 31.47 -11.86
N SER A 140 8.55 32.38 -11.64
CA SER A 140 8.77 33.65 -10.93
C SER A 140 9.20 33.48 -9.47
N TYR A 141 8.94 32.31 -8.87
CA TYR A 141 9.24 31.98 -7.48
C TYR A 141 10.63 31.37 -7.28
N ALA A 142 11.46 31.27 -8.33
CA ALA A 142 12.77 30.63 -8.27
C ALA A 142 13.71 31.21 -7.20
N ILE A 143 13.69 32.54 -7.01
CA ILE A 143 14.54 33.21 -6.02
C ILE A 143 14.15 32.82 -4.59
N GLU A 144 12.84 32.81 -4.32
CA GLU A 144 12.28 32.45 -3.01
C GLU A 144 12.49 30.96 -2.72
N TYR A 145 12.26 30.10 -3.72
CA TYR A 145 12.53 28.67 -3.59
C TYR A 145 14.01 28.37 -3.32
N ASN A 146 14.94 29.01 -4.04
CA ASN A 146 16.37 28.80 -3.82
C ASN A 146 16.81 29.28 -2.43
N LYS A 147 16.19 30.34 -1.89
CA LYS A 147 16.43 30.78 -0.51
C LYS A 147 16.00 29.71 0.50
N LEU A 148 14.84 29.10 0.31
CA LEU A 148 14.36 27.99 1.16
C LEU A 148 15.26 26.76 1.03
N GLU A 149 15.79 26.48 -0.16
CA GLU A 149 16.74 25.39 -0.40
C GLU A 149 18.06 25.63 0.36
N ASP A 150 18.60 26.85 0.32
CA ASP A 150 19.81 27.22 1.07
C ASP A 150 19.59 27.16 2.60
N GLU A 151 18.45 27.65 3.10
CA GLU A 151 18.07 27.56 4.51
C GLU A 151 17.97 26.10 4.95
N TYR A 152 17.24 25.29 4.18
CA TYR A 152 17.10 23.86 4.44
C TYR A 152 18.45 23.14 4.51
N ASP A 153 19.34 23.41 3.55
CA ASP A 153 20.68 22.83 3.52
C ASP A 153 21.53 23.19 4.74
N ASN A 154 21.37 24.40 5.28
CA ASN A 154 22.08 24.86 6.47
C ASN A 154 21.57 24.17 7.74
N ILE A 155 20.25 24.16 7.97
CA ILE A 155 19.63 23.46 9.10
C ILE A 155 20.02 21.96 9.05
N TYR A 156 20.04 21.36 7.86
CA TYR A 156 20.39 19.93 7.74
C TYR A 156 21.85 19.65 8.10
N LYS A 157 22.78 20.56 7.75
CA LYS A 157 24.20 20.44 8.13
C LYS A 157 24.39 20.59 9.64
N GLU A 158 23.70 21.53 10.26
CA GLU A 158 23.70 21.70 11.72
C GLU A 158 23.19 20.44 12.41
N LYS A 159 22.05 19.93 11.93
CA LYS A 159 21.48 18.67 12.43
C LYS A 159 22.42 17.48 12.28
N GLN A 160 23.14 17.36 11.17
CA GLN A 160 24.16 16.32 11.00
C GLN A 160 25.28 16.44 12.05
N GLY A 161 25.64 17.66 12.46
CA GLY A 161 26.55 17.90 13.58
C GLY A 161 25.98 17.39 14.90
N THR A 162 24.78 17.84 15.25
CA THR A 162 24.07 17.43 16.48
C THR A 162 23.86 15.92 16.55
N ILE A 163 23.59 15.25 15.43
CA ILE A 163 23.49 13.78 15.38
C ILE A 163 24.83 13.11 15.73
N ARG A 164 25.96 13.62 15.25
CA ARG A 164 27.28 13.07 15.61
C ARG A 164 27.61 13.30 17.08
N GLU A 165 27.24 14.45 17.62
CA GLU A 165 27.37 14.74 19.05
C GLU A 165 26.50 13.80 19.89
N LEU A 166 25.24 13.57 19.48
CA LEU A 166 24.35 12.59 20.08
C LEU A 166 24.96 11.18 20.10
N LEU A 167 25.55 10.72 18.99
CA LEU A 167 26.22 9.42 18.94
C LEU A 167 27.41 9.35 19.91
N THR A 168 28.19 10.42 20.01
CA THR A 168 29.29 10.50 20.99
C THR A 168 28.77 10.45 22.43
N SER A 169 27.65 11.13 22.72
CA SER A 169 27.00 11.09 24.04
C SER A 169 26.51 9.68 24.38
N ILE A 170 25.95 8.96 23.40
CA ILE A 170 25.51 7.56 23.56
C ILE A 170 26.70 6.66 23.90
N GLU A 171 27.82 6.78 23.19
CA GLU A 171 29.03 6.00 23.47
C GLU A 171 29.58 6.29 24.87
N SER A 172 29.49 7.54 25.33
CA SER A 172 29.93 7.95 26.66
C SER A 172 28.98 7.52 27.80
N GLY A 173 27.73 7.20 27.49
CA GLY A 173 26.70 6.83 28.46
C GLY A 173 26.17 7.99 29.32
N ASP A 174 26.35 9.24 28.88
CA ASP A 174 25.90 10.44 29.58
C ASP A 174 24.42 10.74 29.26
N GLU A 175 23.51 10.38 30.17
CA GLU A 175 22.06 10.52 29.97
C GLU A 175 21.63 12.00 29.79
N ASP A 176 22.26 12.94 30.47
CA ASP A 176 21.91 14.36 30.37
C ASP A 176 22.27 14.91 28.98
N LEU A 177 23.45 14.56 28.47
CA LEU A 177 23.86 14.95 27.11
C LEU A 177 23.05 14.23 26.02
N ILE A 178 22.66 12.98 26.24
CA ILE A 178 21.80 12.23 25.31
C ILE A 178 20.45 12.93 25.17
N ASP A 179 19.83 13.33 26.28
CA ASP A 179 18.52 13.99 26.26
C ASP A 179 18.62 15.40 25.66
N GLN A 180 19.65 16.17 26.01
CA GLN A 180 19.90 17.49 25.42
C GLN A 180 20.09 17.41 23.89
N ASN A 181 20.98 16.54 23.42
CA ASN A 181 21.25 16.39 21.99
C ASN A 181 20.06 15.80 21.24
N THR A 182 19.23 14.98 21.91
CA THR A 182 17.98 14.48 21.33
C THR A 182 16.98 15.62 21.14
N GLU A 183 16.78 16.48 22.14
CA GLU A 183 15.86 17.63 22.04
C GLU A 183 16.30 18.61 20.95
N GLU A 184 17.60 18.90 20.86
CA GLU A 184 18.14 19.78 19.82
C GLU A 184 17.97 19.18 18.42
N MET A 185 18.28 17.89 18.24
CA MET A 185 18.05 17.18 16.97
C MET A 185 16.57 17.21 16.56
N LEU A 186 15.65 17.02 17.50
CA LEU A 186 14.21 17.05 17.23
C LEU A 186 13.74 18.46 16.85
N ALA A 187 14.25 19.50 17.51
CA ALA A 187 13.94 20.89 17.16
C ALA A 187 14.41 21.24 15.73
N GLN A 188 15.62 20.86 15.36
CA GLN A 188 16.14 21.05 14.00
C GLN A 188 15.37 20.21 12.96
N HIS A 189 14.91 19.01 13.34
CA HIS A 189 14.04 18.21 12.47
C HIS A 189 12.71 18.91 12.19
N ASP A 190 12.08 19.48 13.21
CA ASP A 190 10.82 20.21 13.09
C ASP A 190 10.98 21.50 12.27
N GLU A 191 12.09 22.22 12.46
CA GLU A 191 12.43 23.40 11.65
C GLU A 191 12.62 23.05 10.17
N ALA A 192 13.37 21.99 9.85
CA ALA A 192 13.51 21.50 8.49
C ALA A 192 12.15 21.09 7.86
N SER A 193 11.26 20.51 8.65
CA SER A 193 9.91 20.13 8.24
C SER A 193 9.05 21.36 7.91
N LEU A 194 9.20 22.45 8.67
CA LEU A 194 8.52 23.73 8.40
C LEU A 194 9.00 24.36 7.09
N ILE A 195 10.32 24.44 6.87
CA ILE A 195 10.91 24.96 5.62
C ILE A 195 10.41 24.14 4.42
N ARG A 196 10.37 22.81 4.55
CA ARG A 196 9.82 21.93 3.52
C ARG A 196 8.34 22.21 3.26
N LYS A 197 7.53 22.43 4.31
CA LYS A 197 6.11 22.74 4.16
C LYS A 197 5.89 24.08 3.45
N GLU A 198 6.73 25.08 3.73
CA GLU A 198 6.73 26.37 3.04
C GLU A 198 7.08 26.20 1.56
N ALA A 199 8.13 25.45 1.26
CA ALA A 199 8.54 25.16 -0.12
C ALA A 199 7.46 24.41 -0.92
N LEU A 200 6.79 23.44 -0.31
CA LEU A 200 5.66 22.74 -0.94
C LEU A 200 4.46 23.67 -1.17
N SER A 201 4.21 24.62 -0.26
CA SER A 201 3.16 25.63 -0.43
C SER A 201 3.51 26.57 -1.60
N LEU A 202 4.77 26.97 -1.72
CA LEU A 202 5.27 27.78 -2.84
C LEU A 202 5.14 27.06 -4.19
N ILE A 203 5.43 25.75 -4.22
CA ILE A 203 5.20 24.89 -5.40
C ILE A 203 3.72 24.90 -5.78
N GLN A 204 2.82 24.76 -4.80
CA GLN A 204 1.37 24.77 -5.03
C GLN A 204 0.87 26.13 -5.54
N GLU A 205 1.46 27.24 -5.07
CA GLU A 205 1.15 28.58 -5.56
C GLU A 205 1.63 28.79 -7.01
N ALA A 206 2.81 28.29 -7.34
CA ALA A 206 3.36 28.35 -8.69
C ALA A 206 2.58 27.47 -9.69
N ASN A 207 2.10 26.31 -9.23
CA ASN A 207 1.33 25.36 -10.02
C ASN A 207 0.22 24.71 -9.15
N PRO A 208 -1.05 25.14 -9.30
CA PRO A 208 -2.18 24.59 -8.54
C PRO A 208 -2.46 23.11 -8.77
N ASP A 209 -1.93 22.51 -9.84
CA ASP A 209 -2.06 21.09 -10.16
C ASP A 209 -0.80 20.28 -9.78
N ALA A 210 0.16 20.88 -9.06
CA ALA A 210 1.40 20.22 -8.66
C ALA A 210 1.15 19.04 -7.72
N ASP A 211 1.89 17.93 -7.92
CA ASP A 211 1.94 16.83 -6.97
C ASP A 211 2.96 17.13 -5.86
N THR A 212 2.47 17.67 -4.75
CA THR A 212 3.28 17.97 -3.55
C THR A 212 3.54 16.74 -2.67
N ASN A 213 2.92 15.58 -2.95
CA ASN A 213 3.18 14.35 -2.20
C ASN A 213 4.32 13.54 -2.83
N ASP A 214 5.54 13.88 -2.43
CA ASP A 214 6.73 13.28 -3.00
C ASP A 214 7.19 11.98 -2.28
N THR A 215 6.38 11.42 -1.38
CA THR A 215 6.69 10.19 -0.62
C THR A 215 7.08 9.03 -1.54
N ASN A 216 6.41 8.92 -2.69
CA ASN A 216 6.65 7.86 -3.68
C ASN A 216 8.02 8.00 -4.39
N TYR A 217 8.62 9.17 -4.35
CA TYR A 217 9.86 9.49 -5.07
C TYR A 217 11.11 9.25 -4.22
N ILE A 218 11.00 9.20 -2.88
CA ILE A 218 12.15 9.05 -1.96
C ILE A 218 13.02 7.85 -2.34
N PHE A 219 12.42 6.66 -2.45
CA PHE A 219 13.15 5.44 -2.77
C PHE A 219 13.70 5.44 -4.21
N ILE A 220 12.97 6.02 -5.15
CA ILE A 220 13.39 6.12 -6.56
C ILE A 220 14.60 7.04 -6.68
N THR A 221 14.57 8.21 -6.05
CA THR A 221 15.67 9.17 -6.00
C THR A 221 16.90 8.56 -5.33
N PHE A 222 16.71 7.79 -4.25
CA PHE A 222 17.80 7.03 -3.64
C PHE A 222 18.44 6.06 -4.64
N ILE A 223 17.63 5.26 -5.33
CA ILE A 223 18.12 4.31 -6.34
C ILE A 223 18.92 5.03 -7.43
N ILE A 224 18.36 6.08 -8.03
CA ILE A 224 18.96 6.74 -9.20
C ILE A 224 20.28 7.43 -8.84
N ASN A 225 20.37 8.06 -7.68
CA ASN A 225 21.52 8.89 -7.32
C ASN A 225 22.65 8.14 -6.61
N PHE A 226 22.35 7.02 -5.95
CA PHE A 226 23.30 6.36 -5.06
C PHE A 226 23.67 4.93 -5.48
N LEU A 227 22.88 4.25 -6.32
CA LEU A 227 23.25 2.91 -6.79
C LEU A 227 24.19 2.98 -8.00
N PRO A 228 25.10 1.99 -8.15
CA PRO A 228 25.90 1.83 -9.36
C PRO A 228 25.05 1.72 -10.63
N ILE A 229 25.51 2.32 -11.73
CA ILE A 229 24.76 2.48 -13.00
C ILE A 229 24.13 1.17 -13.52
N GLY A 230 24.80 0.02 -13.37
CA GLY A 230 24.25 -1.29 -13.75
C GLY A 230 23.14 -1.80 -12.83
N LEU A 231 23.21 -1.50 -11.53
CA LEU A 231 22.21 -1.88 -10.54
C LEU A 231 20.96 -1.01 -10.64
N VAL A 232 21.09 0.28 -10.99
CA VAL A 232 19.95 1.16 -11.28
C VAL A 232 19.07 0.54 -12.36
N GLY A 233 19.66 0.14 -13.49
CA GLY A 233 18.94 -0.51 -14.58
C GLY A 233 18.26 -1.81 -14.15
N LEU A 234 18.94 -2.64 -13.33
CA LEU A 234 18.39 -3.89 -12.81
C LEU A 234 17.17 -3.64 -11.91
N VAL A 235 17.24 -2.67 -11.00
CA VAL A 235 16.15 -2.34 -10.07
C VAL A 235 14.95 -1.77 -10.84
N LEU A 236 15.19 -0.86 -11.79
CA LEU A 236 14.11 -0.31 -12.65
C LEU A 236 13.44 -1.42 -13.48
N ALA A 237 14.21 -2.35 -14.04
CA ALA A 237 13.67 -3.51 -14.73
C ALA A 237 12.85 -4.41 -13.78
N ALA A 238 13.30 -4.58 -12.53
CA ALA A 238 12.56 -5.33 -11.50
C ALA A 238 11.19 -4.72 -11.22
N ILE A 239 11.14 -3.40 -11.02
CA ILE A 239 9.92 -2.63 -10.75
C ILE A 239 8.95 -2.77 -11.92
N LEU A 240 9.41 -2.52 -13.15
CA LEU A 240 8.58 -2.68 -14.35
C LEU A 240 8.05 -4.12 -14.51
N SER A 241 8.90 -5.12 -14.26
CA SER A 241 8.51 -6.53 -14.34
C SER A 241 7.46 -6.90 -13.28
N ALA A 242 7.61 -6.39 -12.05
CA ALA A 242 6.65 -6.57 -10.97
C ALA A 242 5.29 -5.94 -11.34
N SER A 243 5.29 -4.69 -11.81
CA SER A 243 4.08 -3.99 -12.26
C SER A 243 3.40 -4.73 -13.40
N MET A 244 4.14 -5.17 -14.43
CA MET A 244 3.58 -5.92 -15.56
C MET A 244 2.93 -7.23 -15.14
N SER A 245 3.53 -7.94 -14.17
CA SER A 245 3.00 -9.21 -13.65
C SER A 245 1.64 -9.01 -12.96
N SER A 246 1.53 -7.99 -12.10
CA SER A 246 0.29 -7.65 -11.40
C SER A 246 -0.77 -7.14 -12.36
N THR A 247 -0.44 -6.19 -13.24
CA THR A 247 -1.38 -5.62 -14.22
C THR A 247 -1.92 -6.69 -15.17
N SER A 248 -1.09 -7.61 -15.64
CA SER A 248 -1.53 -8.71 -16.51
C SER A 248 -2.52 -9.64 -15.79
N ALA A 249 -2.27 -9.97 -14.52
CA ALA A 249 -3.17 -10.81 -13.73
C ALA A 249 -4.53 -10.14 -13.52
N GLU A 250 -4.56 -8.86 -13.15
CA GLU A 250 -5.81 -8.10 -12.94
C GLU A 250 -6.60 -7.91 -14.24
N LEU A 251 -5.95 -7.53 -15.34
CA LEU A 251 -6.61 -7.40 -16.63
C LEU A 251 -7.20 -8.74 -17.12
N ASN A 252 -6.51 -9.85 -16.86
CA ASN A 252 -7.04 -11.18 -17.16
C ASN A 252 -8.24 -11.54 -16.28
N ALA A 253 -8.19 -11.23 -14.99
CA ALA A 253 -9.30 -11.45 -14.07
C ALA A 253 -10.55 -10.65 -14.46
N LEU A 254 -10.39 -9.36 -14.77
CA LEU A 254 -11.47 -8.48 -15.24
C LEU A 254 -12.05 -8.92 -16.59
N ALA A 255 -11.20 -9.32 -17.54
CA ALA A 255 -11.65 -9.84 -18.83
C ALA A 255 -12.41 -11.16 -18.66
N THR A 256 -11.91 -12.07 -17.82
CA THR A 256 -12.54 -13.37 -17.58
C THR A 256 -13.91 -13.22 -16.92
N THR A 257 -14.01 -12.41 -15.85
CA THR A 257 -15.28 -12.16 -15.16
C THR A 257 -16.29 -11.48 -16.09
N SER A 258 -15.86 -10.46 -16.84
CA SER A 258 -16.72 -9.79 -17.84
C SER A 258 -17.26 -10.76 -18.90
N VAL A 259 -16.42 -11.67 -19.41
CA VAL A 259 -16.82 -12.56 -20.50
C VAL A 259 -17.58 -13.79 -20.02
N ILE A 260 -17.15 -14.43 -18.94
CA ILE A 260 -17.76 -15.67 -18.46
C ILE A 260 -19.01 -15.38 -17.63
N ASP A 261 -18.94 -14.44 -16.69
CA ASP A 261 -20.01 -14.22 -15.72
C ASP A 261 -21.12 -13.31 -16.25
N PHE A 262 -20.79 -12.39 -17.16
CA PHE A 262 -21.77 -11.48 -17.76
C PHE A 262 -22.06 -11.82 -19.21
N TYR A 263 -21.08 -11.73 -20.12
CA TYR A 263 -21.34 -11.84 -21.55
C TYR A 263 -21.87 -13.23 -21.96
N LYS A 264 -21.18 -14.30 -21.56
CA LYS A 264 -21.59 -15.68 -21.82
C LYS A 264 -22.88 -16.01 -21.09
N ARG A 265 -23.00 -15.61 -19.82
CA ARG A 265 -24.18 -15.96 -19.00
C ARG A 265 -25.46 -15.24 -19.42
N LEU A 266 -25.39 -13.96 -19.76
CA LEU A 266 -26.57 -13.09 -19.96
C LEU A 266 -26.85 -12.75 -21.42
N VAL A 267 -25.82 -12.58 -22.25
CA VAL A 267 -25.96 -12.04 -23.62
C VAL A 267 -25.94 -13.14 -24.67
N LYS A 268 -24.87 -13.94 -24.72
CA LYS A 268 -24.68 -14.97 -25.74
C LYS A 268 -24.20 -16.25 -25.08
N LYS A 269 -25.15 -17.14 -24.79
CA LYS A 269 -24.94 -18.39 -24.01
C LYS A 269 -24.24 -19.49 -24.79
N GLU A 270 -24.60 -19.63 -26.06
CA GLU A 270 -24.08 -20.67 -26.93
C GLU A 270 -23.33 -20.04 -28.11
N ALA A 271 -22.01 -19.94 -27.95
CA ALA A 271 -21.08 -19.52 -28.99
C ALA A 271 -19.87 -20.47 -28.95
N SER A 272 -19.09 -20.48 -30.03
CA SER A 272 -17.87 -21.27 -30.09
C SER A 272 -16.79 -20.70 -29.16
N ASP A 273 -15.84 -21.55 -28.74
CA ASP A 273 -14.71 -21.11 -27.90
C ASP A 273 -13.86 -20.03 -28.58
N SER A 274 -13.75 -20.07 -29.91
CA SER A 274 -13.09 -19.01 -30.68
C SER A 274 -13.79 -17.65 -30.54
N HIS A 275 -15.13 -17.64 -30.44
CA HIS A 275 -15.89 -16.42 -30.19
C HIS A 275 -15.59 -15.87 -28.79
N TYR A 276 -15.63 -16.72 -27.75
CA TYR A 276 -15.33 -16.28 -26.39
C TYR A 276 -13.88 -15.84 -26.21
N LEU A 277 -12.93 -16.46 -26.91
CA LEU A 277 -11.54 -16.03 -26.92
C LEU A 277 -11.40 -14.62 -27.52
N LYS A 278 -12.08 -14.34 -28.64
CA LYS A 278 -12.09 -12.99 -29.23
C LYS A 278 -12.76 -11.96 -28.31
N ALA A 279 -13.87 -12.33 -27.68
CA ALA A 279 -14.54 -11.49 -26.70
C ALA A 279 -13.64 -11.18 -25.49
N SER A 280 -12.91 -12.18 -24.99
CA SER A 280 -11.95 -12.01 -23.88
C SER A 280 -10.83 -11.05 -24.25
N LYS A 281 -10.22 -11.20 -25.45
CA LYS A 281 -9.21 -10.27 -25.94
C LYS A 281 -9.75 -8.83 -26.07
N ALA A 282 -10.98 -8.66 -26.55
CA ALA A 282 -11.61 -7.35 -26.64
C ALA A 282 -11.86 -6.74 -25.25
N ALA A 283 -12.32 -7.55 -24.28
CA ALA A 283 -12.49 -7.12 -22.89
C ALA A 283 -11.15 -6.72 -22.24
N THR A 284 -10.06 -7.46 -22.50
CA THR A 284 -8.72 -7.08 -22.03
C THR A 284 -8.29 -5.72 -22.56
N ILE A 285 -8.51 -5.44 -23.85
CA ILE A 285 -8.21 -4.12 -24.44
C ILE A 285 -9.05 -3.03 -23.78
N PHE A 286 -10.36 -3.26 -23.60
CA PHE A 286 -11.26 -2.32 -22.94
C PHE A 286 -10.78 -1.97 -21.52
N TRP A 287 -10.51 -2.99 -20.70
CA TRP A 287 -10.03 -2.78 -19.33
C TRP A 287 -8.64 -2.14 -19.28
N GLY A 288 -7.77 -2.42 -20.26
CA GLY A 288 -6.48 -1.76 -20.40
C GLY A 288 -6.62 -0.27 -20.69
N ILE A 289 -7.50 0.12 -21.62
CA ILE A 289 -7.80 1.53 -21.90
C ILE A 289 -8.39 2.20 -20.66
N TYR A 290 -9.36 1.55 -20.01
CA TYR A 290 -9.96 2.05 -18.77
C TYR A 290 -8.91 2.30 -17.67
N ALA A 291 -8.01 1.34 -17.45
CA ALA A 291 -6.94 1.46 -16.46
C ALA A 291 -5.97 2.61 -16.78
N ILE A 292 -5.60 2.80 -18.05
CA ILE A 292 -4.77 3.93 -18.48
C ILE A 292 -5.49 5.26 -18.24
N THR A 293 -6.76 5.36 -18.61
CA THR A 293 -7.56 6.58 -18.36
C THR A 293 -7.65 6.87 -16.88
N PHE A 294 -7.94 5.87 -16.04
CA PHE A 294 -8.00 6.04 -14.59
C PHE A 294 -6.64 6.47 -14.00
N ALA A 295 -5.55 5.89 -14.47
CA ALA A 295 -4.19 6.22 -14.00
C ALA A 295 -3.83 7.70 -14.21
N LEU A 296 -4.37 8.36 -15.25
CA LEU A 296 -4.15 9.80 -15.48
C LEU A 296 -4.73 10.69 -14.36
N PHE A 297 -5.75 10.22 -13.64
CA PHE A 297 -6.41 10.98 -12.56
C PHE A 297 -5.98 10.53 -11.15
N ALA A 298 -5.31 9.37 -11.04
CA ALA A 298 -5.02 8.71 -9.76
C ALA A 298 -4.05 9.50 -8.84
N HIS A 299 -3.29 10.47 -9.35
CA HIS A 299 -2.35 11.25 -8.56
C HIS A 299 -3.01 12.10 -7.46
N HIS A 300 -4.29 12.45 -7.61
CA HIS A 300 -5.05 13.19 -6.59
C HIS A 300 -5.47 12.35 -5.37
N LEU A 301 -5.26 11.03 -5.39
CA LEU A 301 -5.71 10.11 -4.33
C LEU A 301 -4.74 10.03 -3.14
N GLY A 302 -3.67 10.83 -3.13
CA GLY A 302 -2.65 10.81 -2.09
C GLY A 302 -1.84 9.51 -2.12
N SER A 303 -1.72 8.85 -0.97
CA SER A 303 -1.01 7.57 -0.88
C SER A 303 -1.79 6.48 -1.62
N LEU A 304 -1.27 6.05 -2.78
CA LEU A 304 -1.93 5.03 -3.62
C LEU A 304 -2.18 3.72 -2.87
N ILE A 305 -1.28 3.34 -1.95
CA ILE A 305 -1.47 2.14 -1.13
C ILE A 305 -2.63 2.28 -0.15
N GLU A 306 -2.87 3.48 0.39
CA GLU A 306 -4.01 3.75 1.27
C GLU A 306 -5.31 3.75 0.46
N ALA A 307 -5.33 4.41 -0.70
CA ALA A 307 -6.50 4.46 -1.59
C ALA A 307 -6.98 3.07 -2.02
N VAL A 308 -6.06 2.18 -2.42
CA VAL A 308 -6.39 0.80 -2.80
C VAL A 308 -6.94 0.00 -1.61
N ASN A 309 -6.38 0.19 -0.42
CA ASN A 309 -6.84 -0.52 0.78
C ASN A 309 -8.22 -0.03 1.27
N ILE A 310 -8.51 1.27 1.14
CA ILE A 310 -9.84 1.83 1.40
C ILE A 310 -10.85 1.20 0.43
N LEU A 311 -10.59 1.30 -0.88
CA LEU A 311 -11.50 0.78 -1.91
C LEU A 311 -11.76 -0.72 -1.73
N GLY A 312 -10.70 -1.49 -1.50
CA GLY A 312 -10.82 -2.92 -1.22
C GLY A 312 -11.67 -3.19 0.02
N SER A 313 -11.43 -2.46 1.12
CA SER A 313 -12.12 -2.73 2.39
C SER A 313 -13.60 -2.39 2.40
N LEU A 314 -14.07 -1.52 1.50
CA LEU A 314 -15.50 -1.24 1.33
C LEU A 314 -16.25 -2.47 0.82
N VAL A 315 -15.65 -3.26 -0.08
CA VAL A 315 -16.37 -4.31 -0.82
C VAL A 315 -15.94 -5.73 -0.39
N TYR A 316 -14.69 -5.94 0.01
CA TYR A 316 -14.18 -7.29 0.29
C TYR A 316 -14.93 -7.99 1.42
N GLY A 317 -15.28 -7.26 2.48
CA GLY A 317 -16.02 -7.81 3.61
C GLY A 317 -17.36 -8.42 3.21
N THR A 318 -18.14 -7.71 2.40
CA THR A 318 -19.46 -8.18 1.96
C THR A 318 -19.34 -9.40 1.05
N ILE A 319 -18.37 -9.41 0.13
CA ILE A 319 -18.07 -10.58 -0.72
C ILE A 319 -17.70 -11.79 0.13
N LEU A 320 -16.79 -11.64 1.09
CA LEU A 320 -16.41 -12.75 1.99
C LEU A 320 -17.62 -13.28 2.75
N GLY A 321 -18.49 -12.41 3.24
CA GLY A 321 -19.74 -12.80 3.90
C GLY A 321 -20.65 -13.66 3.02
N ILE A 322 -20.76 -13.35 1.73
CA ILE A 322 -21.52 -14.15 0.75
C ILE A 322 -20.92 -15.55 0.64
N PHE A 323 -19.60 -15.65 0.45
CA PHE A 323 -18.91 -16.93 0.29
C PHE A 323 -18.98 -17.79 1.56
N LEU A 324 -18.75 -17.20 2.74
CA LEU A 324 -18.85 -17.92 4.01
C LEU A 324 -20.28 -18.43 4.25
N THR A 325 -21.29 -17.63 3.92
CA THR A 325 -22.69 -18.04 3.99
C THR A 325 -22.95 -19.22 3.04
N ALA A 326 -22.47 -19.16 1.80
CA ALA A 326 -22.65 -20.24 0.82
C ALA A 326 -21.95 -21.55 1.24
N PHE A 327 -20.74 -21.49 1.79
CA PHE A 327 -19.97 -22.68 2.17
C PHE A 327 -20.42 -23.31 3.49
N TYR A 328 -20.65 -22.50 4.51
CA TYR A 328 -20.91 -22.98 5.88
C TYR A 328 -22.39 -22.97 6.25
N LEU A 329 -23.20 -22.09 5.67
CA LEU A 329 -24.64 -21.97 5.94
C LEU A 329 -25.48 -22.49 4.76
N LYS A 330 -25.19 -23.71 4.30
CA LYS A 330 -25.84 -24.37 3.14
C LYS A 330 -27.38 -24.44 3.17
N LYS A 331 -27.99 -24.16 4.32
CA LYS A 331 -29.46 -24.10 4.52
C LYS A 331 -30.08 -22.75 4.11
N ILE A 332 -29.27 -21.77 3.72
CA ILE A 332 -29.69 -20.43 3.31
C ILE A 332 -29.64 -20.36 1.78
N PRO A 333 -30.77 -20.10 1.10
CA PRO A 333 -30.78 -19.95 -0.35
C PRO A 333 -30.13 -18.63 -0.80
N GLY A 334 -29.85 -18.50 -2.10
CA GLY A 334 -29.14 -17.33 -2.65
C GLY A 334 -29.92 -16.01 -2.53
N THR A 335 -31.25 -16.06 -2.54
CA THR A 335 -32.10 -14.84 -2.50
C THR A 335 -31.97 -14.07 -1.16
N PRO A 336 -32.12 -14.69 0.03
CA PRO A 336 -31.81 -14.05 1.31
C PRO A 336 -30.40 -13.47 1.37
N THR A 337 -29.41 -14.23 0.90
CA THR A 337 -28.01 -13.81 0.91
C THR A 337 -27.77 -12.59 0.02
N PHE A 338 -28.44 -12.50 -1.13
CA PHE A 338 -28.35 -11.35 -2.03
C PHE A 338 -28.89 -10.06 -1.38
N PHE A 339 -30.08 -10.11 -0.76
CA PHE A 339 -30.63 -8.94 -0.07
C PHE A 339 -29.83 -8.57 1.18
N ALA A 340 -29.29 -9.56 1.90
CA ALA A 340 -28.38 -9.35 3.01
C ALA A 340 -27.09 -8.64 2.56
N ALA A 341 -26.53 -9.03 1.42
CA ALA A 341 -25.36 -8.38 0.82
C ALA A 341 -25.61 -6.91 0.48
N LEU A 342 -26.73 -6.61 -0.20
CA LEU A 342 -27.08 -5.22 -0.51
C LEU A 342 -27.29 -4.36 0.75
N ALA A 343 -27.95 -4.92 1.77
CA ALA A 343 -28.17 -4.22 3.03
C ALA A 343 -26.85 -4.01 3.81
N ALA A 344 -25.98 -5.02 3.85
CA ALA A 344 -24.67 -4.92 4.48
C ALA A 344 -23.77 -3.89 3.79
N GLU A 345 -23.75 -3.88 2.44
CA GLU A 345 -23.00 -2.90 1.65
C GLU A 345 -23.49 -1.47 1.91
N ALA A 346 -24.81 -1.26 1.98
CA ALA A 346 -25.38 0.04 2.32
C ALA A 346 -24.95 0.51 3.73
N VAL A 347 -24.85 -0.40 4.70
CA VAL A 347 -24.35 -0.08 6.04
C VAL A 347 -22.86 0.25 6.02
N VAL A 348 -22.04 -0.50 5.27
CA VAL A 348 -20.60 -0.21 5.13
C VAL A 348 -20.38 1.17 4.51
N LEU A 349 -21.11 1.50 3.44
CA LEU A 349 -21.06 2.83 2.82
C LEU A 349 -21.54 3.92 3.79
N TYR A 350 -22.58 3.66 4.58
CA TYR A 350 -23.01 4.58 5.63
C TYR A 350 -21.91 4.81 6.67
N CYS A 351 -21.25 3.76 7.16
CA CYS A 351 -20.11 3.91 8.06
C CYS A 351 -19.00 4.75 7.42
N TYR A 352 -18.65 4.48 6.16
CA TYR A 352 -17.61 5.23 5.46
C TYR A 352 -17.87 6.74 5.37
N PHE A 353 -19.12 7.15 5.12
CA PHE A 353 -19.45 8.57 4.96
C PHE A 353 -19.78 9.29 6.28
N PHE A 354 -20.23 8.56 7.31
CA PHE A 354 -20.81 9.17 8.51
C PHE A 354 -20.12 8.79 9.82
N THR A 355 -19.10 7.92 9.81
CA THR A 355 -18.36 7.53 11.01
C THR A 355 -16.85 7.63 10.83
N GLU A 356 -16.11 7.70 11.94
CA GLU A 356 -14.64 7.76 11.96
C GLU A 356 -13.98 6.37 12.04
N ILE A 357 -14.72 5.32 11.67
CA ILE A 357 -14.24 3.94 11.78
C ILE A 357 -13.11 3.71 10.77
N PRO A 358 -11.97 3.11 11.15
CA PRO A 358 -10.93 2.73 10.22
C PRO A 358 -11.40 1.79 9.15
N PHE A 359 -10.93 2.00 7.92
CA PHE A 359 -11.40 1.26 6.76
C PHE A 359 -11.23 -0.26 6.89
N LEU A 360 -10.20 -0.75 7.60
CA LEU A 360 -9.98 -2.19 7.79
C LEU A 360 -11.14 -2.87 8.54
N TRP A 361 -11.86 -2.16 9.40
CA TRP A 361 -13.02 -2.70 10.11
C TRP A 361 -14.23 -2.94 9.20
N TYR A 362 -14.32 -2.26 8.07
CA TYR A 362 -15.39 -2.48 7.09
C TYR A 362 -15.41 -3.91 6.56
N ASN A 363 -14.24 -4.57 6.47
CA ASN A 363 -14.15 -5.98 6.11
C ASN A 363 -14.89 -6.87 7.11
N VAL A 364 -14.71 -6.59 8.41
CA VAL A 364 -15.33 -7.33 9.51
C VAL A 364 -16.83 -7.06 9.55
N ILE A 365 -17.20 -5.78 9.53
CA ILE A 365 -18.59 -5.31 9.57
C ILE A 365 -19.38 -5.89 8.40
N GLY A 366 -18.88 -5.72 7.17
CA GLY A 366 -19.51 -6.25 5.96
C GLY A 366 -19.72 -7.76 6.04
N CYS A 367 -18.68 -8.51 6.42
CA CYS A 367 -18.76 -9.97 6.48
C CYS A 367 -19.79 -10.46 7.52
N ILE A 368 -19.74 -9.91 8.74
CA ILE A 368 -20.66 -10.30 9.83
C ILE A 368 -22.09 -9.91 9.48
N LEU A 369 -22.30 -8.70 8.95
CA LEU A 369 -23.63 -8.22 8.57
C LEU A 369 -24.26 -9.12 7.52
N VAL A 370 -23.53 -9.53 6.48
CA VAL A 370 -24.07 -10.46 5.48
C VAL A 370 -24.53 -11.76 6.13
N ILE A 371 -23.72 -12.35 7.00
CA ILE A 371 -24.05 -13.62 7.68
C ILE A 371 -25.30 -13.46 8.56
N VAL A 372 -25.33 -12.42 9.39
CA VAL A 372 -26.44 -12.18 10.34
C VAL A 372 -27.72 -11.82 9.60
N LEU A 373 -27.67 -10.89 8.65
CA LEU A 373 -28.84 -10.49 7.86
C LEU A 373 -29.35 -11.65 7.00
N SER A 374 -28.47 -12.50 6.47
CA SER A 374 -28.88 -13.70 5.72
C SER A 374 -29.69 -14.66 6.60
N LEU A 375 -29.27 -14.86 7.86
CA LEU A 375 -30.00 -15.68 8.83
C LEU A 375 -31.38 -15.08 9.17
N LEU A 376 -31.42 -13.77 9.43
CA LEU A 376 -32.66 -13.07 9.78
C LEU A 376 -33.67 -13.07 8.61
N ILE A 377 -33.23 -12.69 7.41
CA ILE A 377 -34.06 -12.63 6.20
C ILE A 377 -34.56 -14.04 5.85
N ASN A 378 -33.72 -15.06 5.94
CA ASN A 378 -34.13 -16.45 5.69
C ASN A 378 -35.17 -16.94 6.70
N SER A 379 -35.00 -16.61 7.98
CA SER A 379 -35.97 -16.94 9.02
C SER A 379 -37.33 -16.30 8.73
N PHE A 380 -37.33 -15.01 8.40
CA PHE A 380 -38.54 -14.25 8.07
C PHE A 380 -39.27 -14.81 6.82
N LEU A 381 -38.52 -15.16 5.77
CA LEU A 381 -39.10 -15.73 4.54
C LEU A 381 -39.68 -17.13 4.76
N LYS A 382 -39.04 -17.96 5.59
CA LYS A 382 -39.56 -19.27 5.99
C LYS A 382 -40.84 -19.16 6.82
N MET A 383 -40.89 -18.21 7.76
CA MET A 383 -42.09 -17.94 8.56
C MET A 383 -43.29 -17.52 7.69
N ASN A 384 -43.04 -16.80 6.59
CA ASN A 384 -44.06 -16.35 5.66
C ASN A 384 -44.43 -17.38 4.56
N GLY A 385 -44.02 -18.65 4.71
CA GLY A 385 -44.40 -19.73 3.79
C GLY A 385 -43.82 -19.62 2.37
N LYS A 386 -42.93 -18.65 2.10
CA LYS A 386 -42.20 -18.57 0.83
C LYS A 386 -41.01 -19.52 0.90
N VAL A 387 -41.24 -20.79 0.57
CA VAL A 387 -40.16 -21.72 0.25
C VAL A 387 -39.54 -21.25 -1.06
N LEU A 388 -38.48 -20.45 -0.97
CA LEU A 388 -37.68 -20.07 -2.12
C LEU A 388 -36.87 -21.30 -2.54
N ASN A 389 -37.37 -22.02 -3.54
CA ASN A 389 -36.64 -23.10 -4.19
C ASN A 389 -35.42 -22.52 -4.94
N ASN A 390 -34.25 -23.03 -4.56
CA ASN A 390 -32.91 -22.96 -5.16
C ASN A 390 -32.51 -21.72 -5.96
#